data_AF-A0A7X5QQ69-F1
#
_entry.id   AF-A0A7X5QQ69-F1
#
_cell.length_a   1.000
_cell.length_b   1.000
_cell.length_c   1.000
_cell.angle_alpha   90.00
_cell.angle_beta   90.00
_cell.angle_gamma   90.00
#
_symmetry.space_group_name_H-M   'P 1'
#
loop_
_entity.id
_entity.type
_entity.pdbx_description
1 polymer ?
#
loop_
_entity_poly.entity_id
_entity_poly.type
_entity_poly.pdbx_seq_one_letter_code
_entity_poly.pdbx_strand_id
1 'polypeptide(L)'
;MAEDLKESVCQAMGYFNKYHRYSIKQLASGYQEEITKYSDDKWEAPQRAARLSATVKNYKTSQMLCFIFDIAFKNELDLTPLVVKRLGEHKKVWGIYVAKQLKKPL
;
A
#
# COMPACT_ATOMS: atom_id res chain seq x y z
N MET A 1 10.58 -4.97 -25.14
CA MET A 1 9.26 -4.52 -24.66
C MET A 1 8.76 -5.41 -23.53
N ALA A 2 8.53 -6.71 -23.75
CA ALA A 2 8.14 -7.66 -22.69
C ALA A 2 9.19 -7.82 -21.56
N GLU A 3 10.46 -7.94 -21.94
CA GLU A 3 11.56 -8.16 -20.98
C GLU A 3 11.76 -6.98 -20.01
N ASP A 4 11.66 -5.76 -20.54
CA ASP A 4 11.73 -4.49 -19.79
C ASP A 4 10.60 -4.38 -18.74
N LEU A 5 9.40 -4.86 -19.11
CA LEU A 5 8.27 -4.86 -18.22
C LEU A 5 8.44 -5.87 -17.06
N LYS A 6 8.92 -7.09 -17.34
CA LYS A 6 9.25 -8.06 -16.28
C LYS A 6 10.29 -7.52 -15.32
N GLU A 7 11.32 -6.87 -15.84
CA GLU A 7 12.35 -6.26 -15.01
C GLU A 7 11.77 -5.19 -14.08
N SER A 8 10.93 -4.29 -14.60
CA SER A 8 10.28 -3.27 -13.79
C SER A 8 9.39 -3.85 -12.68
N VAL A 9 8.63 -4.92 -12.98
CA VAL A 9 7.78 -5.62 -12.02
C VAL A 9 8.64 -6.31 -10.96
N CYS A 10 9.75 -6.94 -11.33
CA CYS A 10 10.72 -7.54 -10.40
C CYS A 10 11.32 -6.49 -9.46
N GLN A 11 11.73 -5.34 -9.98
CA GLN A 11 12.27 -4.25 -9.18
C GLN A 11 11.23 -3.71 -8.18
N ALA A 12 10.00 -3.45 -8.65
CA ALA A 12 8.91 -2.99 -7.80
C ALA A 12 8.53 -4.01 -6.72
N MET A 13 8.46 -5.29 -7.07
CA MET A 13 8.21 -6.39 -6.14
C MET A 13 9.35 -6.51 -5.11
N GLY A 14 10.60 -6.36 -5.53
CA GLY A 14 11.76 -6.33 -4.65
C GLY A 14 11.70 -5.19 -3.63
N TYR A 15 11.39 -3.98 -4.10
CA TYR A 15 11.20 -2.81 -3.24
C TYR A 15 10.06 -3.02 -2.24
N PHE A 16 8.91 -3.51 -2.70
CA PHE A 16 7.76 -3.81 -1.83
C PHE A 16 8.11 -4.85 -0.76
N ASN A 17 8.75 -5.95 -1.15
CA ASN A 17 9.17 -7.02 -0.23
C ASN A 17 10.11 -6.51 0.86
N LYS A 18 11.01 -5.58 0.51
CA LYS A 18 12.01 -5.04 1.44
C LYS A 18 11.42 -4.01 2.41
N TYR A 19 10.54 -3.13 1.95
CA TYR A 19 10.15 -1.94 2.72
C TYR A 19 8.67 -1.90 3.15
N HIS A 20 7.77 -2.58 2.44
CA HIS A 20 6.33 -2.38 2.61
C HIS A 20 5.55 -3.67 2.88
N ARG A 21 6.19 -4.84 2.77
CA ARG A 21 5.53 -6.11 3.02
C ARG A 21 5.12 -6.24 4.48
N TYR A 22 3.83 -6.48 4.68
CA TYR A 22 3.25 -6.78 5.96
C TYR A 22 3.13 -8.31 6.11
N SER A 23 3.97 -8.87 6.96
CA SER A 23 4.07 -10.31 7.20
C SER A 23 2.98 -10.82 8.15
N ILE A 24 2.72 -12.12 8.10
CA ILE A 24 1.86 -12.79 9.09
C ILE A 24 2.41 -12.67 10.52
N LYS A 25 3.75 -12.56 10.67
CA LYS A 25 4.39 -12.33 11.97
C LYS A 25 4.01 -10.97 12.56
N GLN A 26 3.94 -9.93 11.73
CA GLN A 26 3.49 -8.60 12.16
C GLN A 26 1.99 -8.61 12.53
N LEU A 27 1.16 -9.37 11.79
CA LEU A 27 -0.25 -9.56 12.14
C LEU A 27 -0.38 -10.22 13.53
N ALA A 28 0.33 -11.34 13.75
CA ALA A 28 0.31 -12.04 15.02
C ALA A 28 0.80 -11.15 16.18
N SER A 29 1.89 -10.39 15.95
CA SER A 29 2.41 -9.43 16.93
C SER A 29 1.36 -8.37 17.29
N GLY A 30 0.65 -7.81 16.30
CA GLY A 30 -0.40 -6.83 16.55
C GLY A 30 -1.55 -7.38 17.40
N TYR A 31 -1.92 -8.64 17.21
CA TYR A 31 -2.91 -9.31 18.08
C TYR A 31 -2.37 -9.55 19.49
N GLN A 32 -1.13 -10.04 19.60
CA GLN A 32 -0.50 -10.32 20.89
C GLN A 32 -0.37 -9.04 21.73
N GLU A 33 0.01 -7.92 21.12
CA GLU A 33 0.06 -6.63 21.81
C GLU A 33 -1.29 -6.20 22.38
N GLU A 34 -2.38 -6.38 21.64
CA GLU A 34 -3.74 -6.05 22.10
C GLU A 34 -4.26 -7.01 23.18
N ILE A 35 -3.72 -8.21 23.28
CA ILE A 35 -4.00 -9.15 24.38
C ILE A 35 -3.21 -8.73 25.62
N THR A 36 -1.91 -8.45 25.47
CA THR A 36 -1.04 -8.06 26.59
C THR A 36 -1.43 -6.71 27.21
N LYS A 37 -1.93 -5.77 26.40
CA LYS A 37 -2.37 -4.44 26.87
C LYS A 37 -3.81 -4.43 27.39
N TYR A 38 -4.51 -5.57 27.37
CA TYR A 38 -5.89 -5.67 27.83
C TYR A 38 -5.96 -5.49 29.35
N SER A 39 -6.91 -4.66 29.80
CA SER A 39 -7.20 -4.44 31.22
C SER A 39 -8.70 -4.14 31.36
N ASP A 40 -9.39 -4.90 32.21
CA ASP A 40 -10.83 -4.72 32.45
C ASP A 40 -11.14 -3.34 33.07
N ASP A 41 -10.17 -2.75 33.77
CA ASP A 41 -10.30 -1.43 34.40
C ASP A 41 -10.29 -0.28 33.38
N LYS A 42 -9.80 -0.51 32.16
CA LYS A 42 -9.71 0.49 31.08
C LYS A 42 -10.56 0.06 29.89
N TRP A 43 -11.78 0.56 29.84
CA TRP A 43 -12.71 0.26 28.75
C TRP A 43 -12.31 0.92 27.41
N GLU A 44 -11.53 0.20 26.60
CA GLU A 44 -11.06 0.65 25.27
C GLU A 44 -11.62 -0.19 24.10
N ALA A 45 -12.79 -0.83 24.26
CA ALA A 45 -13.30 -1.79 23.28
C ALA A 45 -13.37 -1.24 21.83
N PRO A 46 -13.88 -0.01 21.55
CA PRO A 46 -13.89 0.55 20.20
C PRO A 46 -12.49 0.80 19.63
N GLN A 47 -11.59 1.35 20.43
CA GLN A 47 -10.22 1.66 20.01
C GLN A 47 -9.43 0.38 19.73
N ARG A 48 -9.57 -0.64 20.59
CA ARG A 48 -8.99 -1.95 20.39
C ARG A 48 -9.49 -2.61 19.12
N ALA A 49 -10.80 -2.58 18.87
CA ALA A 49 -11.38 -3.09 17.64
C ALA A 49 -10.83 -2.37 16.40
N ALA A 50 -10.65 -1.05 16.48
CA ALA A 50 -10.04 -0.25 15.40
C ALA A 50 -8.58 -0.65 15.13
N ARG A 51 -7.76 -0.81 16.18
CA ARG A 51 -6.34 -1.22 16.04
C ARG A 51 -6.22 -2.62 15.46
N LEU A 52 -7.01 -3.59 15.94
CA LEU A 52 -7.06 -4.93 15.37
C LEU A 52 -7.51 -4.93 13.91
N SER A 53 -8.55 -4.14 13.60
CA SER A 53 -9.03 -3.98 12.22
C SER A 53 -7.98 -3.37 11.30
N ALA A 54 -7.20 -2.39 11.79
CA ALA A 54 -6.09 -1.80 11.05
C ALA A 54 -4.99 -2.83 10.76
N THR A 55 -4.61 -3.64 11.75
CA THR A 55 -3.63 -4.73 11.61
C THR A 55 -4.09 -5.75 10.55
N VAL A 56 -5.35 -6.19 10.61
CA VAL A 56 -5.95 -7.11 9.62
C VAL A 56 -5.97 -6.47 8.22
N LYS A 57 -6.38 -5.19 8.13
CA LYS A 57 -6.43 -4.45 6.86
C LYS A 57 -5.05 -4.35 6.24
N ASN A 58 -4.01 -4.03 7.01
CA ASN A 58 -2.63 -3.94 6.54
C ASN A 58 -2.15 -5.28 5.98
N TYR A 59 -2.40 -6.37 6.71
CA TYR A 59 -2.05 -7.71 6.23
C TYR A 59 -2.77 -8.07 4.93
N LYS A 60 -4.10 -7.92 4.89
CA LYS A 60 -4.90 -8.22 3.68
C LYS A 60 -4.47 -7.37 2.48
N THR A 61 -4.18 -6.09 2.71
CA THR A 61 -3.70 -5.18 1.66
C THR A 61 -2.33 -5.62 1.13
N SER A 62 -1.42 -6.03 2.03
CA SER A 62 -0.12 -6.55 1.62
C SER A 62 -0.25 -7.85 0.82
N GLN A 63 -1.11 -8.78 1.23
CA GLN A 63 -1.38 -10.02 0.48
C GLN A 63 -1.98 -9.74 -0.89
N MET A 64 -2.91 -8.79 -0.99
CA MET A 64 -3.48 -8.36 -2.26
C MET A 64 -2.41 -7.78 -3.19
N LEU A 65 -1.46 -6.99 -2.67
CA LEU A 65 -0.35 -6.46 -3.48
C LEU A 65 0.59 -7.58 -3.96
N CYS A 66 0.93 -8.55 -3.10
CA CYS A 66 1.67 -9.74 -3.51
C CYS A 66 0.99 -10.46 -4.68
N PHE A 67 -0.33 -10.64 -4.60
CA PHE A 67 -1.13 -11.27 -5.64
C PHE A 67 -1.11 -10.48 -6.95
N ILE A 68 -1.23 -9.15 -6.89
CA ILE A 68 -1.14 -8.29 -8.08
C ILE A 68 0.23 -8.41 -8.74
N PHE A 69 1.32 -8.39 -7.96
CA PHE A 69 2.67 -8.57 -8.50
C PHE A 69 2.84 -9.95 -9.15
N ASP A 70 2.32 -11.01 -8.55
CA ASP A 70 2.37 -12.36 -9.10
C ASP A 70 1.62 -12.47 -10.44
N ILE A 71 0.42 -11.90 -10.54
CA ILE A 71 -0.31 -11.83 -11.81
C ILE A 71 0.46 -11.03 -12.84
N ALA A 72 0.95 -9.84 -12.46
CA ALA A 72 1.64 -8.95 -13.38
C ALA A 72 2.93 -9.57 -13.93
N PHE A 73 3.67 -10.29 -13.08
CA PHE A 73 4.87 -11.00 -13.49
C PHE A 73 4.56 -12.18 -14.42
N LYS A 74 3.54 -12.99 -14.10
CA LYS A 74 3.15 -14.17 -14.89
C LYS A 74 2.54 -13.81 -16.25
N ASN A 75 1.80 -12.71 -16.32
CA ASN A 75 1.05 -12.31 -17.52
C ASN A 75 1.66 -11.09 -18.23
N GLU A 76 2.83 -10.62 -17.78
CA GLU A 76 3.54 -9.48 -18.38
C GLU A 76 2.64 -8.23 -18.47
N LEU A 77 1.98 -7.89 -17.36
CA LEU A 77 1.04 -6.76 -17.31
C LEU A 77 1.72 -5.48 -16.89
N ASP A 78 1.39 -4.40 -17.61
CA ASP A 78 1.78 -3.05 -17.22
C ASP A 78 0.91 -2.55 -16.06
N LEU A 79 1.54 -2.35 -14.90
CA LEU A 79 0.91 -1.80 -13.71
C LEU A 79 0.87 -0.27 -13.70
N THR A 80 1.52 0.41 -14.66
CA THR A 80 1.57 1.87 -14.77
C THR A 80 0.18 2.51 -14.83
N PRO A 81 -0.81 2.00 -15.59
CA PRO A 81 -2.16 2.59 -15.63
C PRO A 81 -2.87 2.55 -14.27
N LEU A 82 -2.64 1.51 -13.46
CA LEU A 82 -3.17 1.40 -12.10
C LEU A 82 -2.58 2.47 -11.18
N VAL A 83 -1.27 2.69 -11.27
CA VAL A 83 -0.56 3.72 -10.52
C VAL A 83 -0.97 5.12 -10.97
N VAL A 84 -1.06 5.35 -12.29
CA VAL A 84 -1.47 6.62 -12.88
C VAL A 84 -2.92 6.94 -12.56
N LYS A 85 -3.83 5.96 -12.52
CA LYS A 85 -5.22 6.18 -12.07
C LYS A 85 -5.26 6.61 -10.61
N ARG A 86 -4.54 5.90 -9.74
CA ARG A 86 -4.45 6.22 -8.31
C ARG A 86 -3.82 7.60 -8.05
N LEU A 87 -2.74 7.95 -8.76
CA LEU A 87 -2.12 9.29 -8.68
C LEU A 87 -2.97 10.37 -9.38
N GLY A 88 -3.71 9.98 -10.42
CA GLY A 88 -4.62 10.82 -11.21
C GLY A 88 -5.80 11.30 -10.39
N GLU A 89 -6.32 10.48 -9.51
CA GLU A 89 -7.37 10.85 -8.54
C GLU A 89 -6.88 11.91 -7.54
N HIS A 90 -5.57 11.98 -7.27
CA HIS A 90 -4.93 13.05 -6.50
C HIS A 90 -4.61 14.33 -7.32
N LYS A 91 -4.80 14.33 -8.66
CA LYS A 91 -4.47 15.48 -9.54
C LYS A 91 -5.37 16.72 -9.38
N LYS A 92 -6.43 16.70 -8.57
CA LYS A 92 -7.12 17.96 -8.18
C LYS A 92 -6.14 18.98 -7.56
N VAL A 93 -5.06 18.52 -6.94
CA VAL A 93 -4.00 19.38 -6.37
C VAL A 93 -2.96 19.80 -7.43
N TRP A 94 -2.74 18.97 -8.45
CA TRP A 94 -1.72 19.21 -9.49
C TRP A 94 -2.18 20.22 -10.55
N GLY A 95 -3.49 20.35 -10.79
CA GLY A 95 -4.05 21.40 -11.66
C GLY A 95 -3.71 22.82 -11.19
N ILE A 96 -3.64 23.04 -9.87
CA ILE A 96 -3.22 24.32 -9.28
C ILE A 96 -1.71 24.54 -9.49
N TYR A 97 -0.90 23.50 -9.36
CA TYR A 97 0.56 23.60 -9.48
C TYR A 97 1.00 23.87 -10.93
N VAL A 98 0.37 23.20 -11.91
CA VAL A 98 0.64 23.42 -13.34
C VAL A 98 0.13 24.79 -13.80
N ALA A 99 -1.04 25.23 -13.34
CA ALA A 99 -1.56 26.57 -13.65
C ALA A 99 -0.69 27.71 -13.05
N LYS A 100 0.03 27.46 -11.95
CA LYS A 100 0.93 28.43 -11.33
C LYS A 100 2.28 28.55 -12.06
N GLN A 101 2.73 27.49 -12.74
CA GLN A 101 3.98 27.48 -13.52
C GLN A 101 3.80 28.09 -14.93
N LEU A 102 2.58 28.06 -15.49
CA LEU A 102 2.26 28.64 -16.80
C LEU A 102 1.91 30.15 -16.75
N LYS A 103 1.93 30.78 -15.57
CA LYS A 103 1.68 32.23 -15.38
C LYS A 103 2.95 33.03 -15.04
N LYS A 104 4.13 32.57 -15.44
CA LYS A 104 5.32 33.44 -15.44
C LYS A 104 5.45 34.10 -16.83
N PRO A 105 5.37 35.44 -16.94
CA PRO A 105 5.69 36.10 -18.20
C PRO A 105 7.19 35.89 -18.50
N LEU A 106 7.50 35.74 -19.80
CA LEU A 106 8.85 35.83 -20.35
C LEU A 106 9.48 37.19 -20.03
#